data_AF-A0A845F870-F1
#
_entry.id   AF-A0A845F870-F1
#
_cell.length_a   1.000
_cell.length_b   1.000
_cell.length_c   1.000
_cell.angle_alpha   90.00
_cell.angle_beta   90.00
_cell.angle_gamma   90.00
#
_symmetry.space_group_name_H-M   'P 1'
#
loop_
_entity.id
_entity.type
_entity.pdbx_description
1 polymer ?
#
loop_
_entity_poly.entity_id
_entity_poly.type
_entity_poly.pdbx_seq_one_letter_code
_entity_poly.pdbx_strand_id
1 'polypeptide(L)' 'MLYTINDVLLGLWFLIGSIFFYFEHLKTWGVTLFVLGSIQLLIRPTIRLVHYFHMRKEYGKQYEKTHGS' A
#
# COMPACT_ATOMS: atom_id res chain seq x y z
N MET A 1 0.11 0.36 13.28
CA MET A 1 1.55 0.72 13.27
C MET A 1 2.33 0.18 12.07
N LEU A 2 2.15 -1.08 11.64
CA LEU A 2 2.80 -1.65 10.44
C LEU A 2 2.63 -0.82 9.14
N TYR A 3 1.54 -0.04 9.04
CA TYR A 3 1.27 0.83 7.89
C TYR A 3 2.20 2.05 7.79
N THR A 4 2.70 2.61 8.88
CA THR A 4 3.47 3.87 8.81
C THR A 4 4.88 3.63 8.24
N ILE A 5 5.52 2.53 8.64
CA ILE A 5 6.87 2.15 8.18
C ILE A 5 6.91 1.95 6.66
N ASN A 6 5.85 1.35 6.09
CA ASN A 6 5.74 1.15 4.65
C ASN A 6 5.60 2.46 3.86
N ASP A 7 5.05 3.54 4.45
CA ASP A 7 4.87 4.84 3.78
C ASP A 7 6.20 5.57 3.75
N VAL A 8 6.93 5.48 4.86
CA VAL A 8 8.28 6.03 4.97
C VAL A 8 9.23 5.30 4.01
N LEU A 9 9.18 3.96 3.93
CA LEU A 9 9.98 3.21 2.94
C LEU A 9 9.62 3.59 1.51
N LEU A 10 8.33 3.75 1.19
CA LEU A 10 7.87 4.17 -0.13
C LEU A 10 8.42 5.55 -0.50
N GLY A 11 8.27 6.53 0.40
CA GLY A 11 8.80 7.87 0.23
C GLY A 11 10.32 7.87 0.06
N LEU A 12 11.02 7.00 0.79
CA LEU A 12 12.47 6.84 0.69
C LEU A 12 12.89 6.30 -0.69
N TRP A 13 12.23 5.25 -1.19
CA TRP A 13 12.49 4.71 -2.53
C TRP A 13 12.18 5.72 -3.63
N PHE A 14 11.12 6.50 -3.47
CA PHE A 14 10.74 7.55 -4.42
C PHE A 14 11.75 8.71 -4.44
N LEU A 15 12.24 9.11 -3.27
CA LEU A 15 13.29 10.12 -3.10
C LEU A 15 14.62 9.64 -3.70
N ILE A 16 15.00 8.38 -3.47
CA ILE A 16 16.23 7.81 -4.04
C ILE A 16 16.09 7.69 -5.57
N GLY A 17 14.95 7.22 -6.06
CA GLY A 17 14.67 7.12 -7.49
C GLY A 17 14.70 8.47 -8.22
N SER A 18 14.20 9.54 -7.59
CA SER A 18 14.23 10.89 -8.18
C SER A 18 15.65 11.46 -8.29
N ILE A 19 16.51 11.19 -7.30
CA ILE A 19 17.93 11.56 -7.35
C ILE A 19 18.68 10.73 -8.41
N PHE A 20 18.35 9.45 -8.54
CA PHE A 20 18.94 8.55 -9.54
C PHE A 20 18.61 8.96 -10.98
N PHE A 21 17.46 9.60 -11.22
CA PHE A 21 17.08 10.11 -12.54
C PHE A 21 18.03 11.19 -13.07
N TYR A 22 18.80 11.83 -12.19
CA TYR A 22 19.79 12.85 -12.55
C TYR A 22 21.08 12.27 -13.14
N PHE A 23 21.36 10.97 -12.94
CA PHE A 23 22.59 10.32 -13.39
C PHE A 23 22.28 9.24 -14.44
N GLU A 24 22.86 9.35 -15.62
CA GLU A 24 22.56 8.48 -16.76
C GLU A 24 22.88 7.00 -16.49
N HIS A 25 23.98 6.72 -15.78
CA HIS A 25 24.37 5.36 -15.36
C HIS A 25 23.44 4.76 -14.28
N LEU A 26 22.76 5.61 -13.50
CA LEU A 26 21.86 5.19 -12.43
C LEU A 26 20.39 5.12 -12.88
N LYS A 27 20.10 5.52 -14.11
CA LYS A 27 18.74 5.55 -14.67
C LYS A 27 18.04 4.19 -14.60
N THR A 28 18.75 3.10 -14.92
CA THR A 28 18.22 1.72 -14.86
C THR A 28 17.81 1.33 -13.45
N TRP A 29 18.62 1.71 -12.46
CA TRP A 29 18.32 1.51 -11.05
C TRP A 29 17.13 2.38 -10.63
N GLY A 30 17.10 3.67 -11.01
CA GLY A 30 15.99 4.58 -10.73
C GLY A 30 14.64 4.08 -11.27
N VAL A 31 14.61 3.55 -12.51
CA VAL A 31 13.40 2.94 -13.09
C VAL A 31 12.95 1.72 -12.28
N THR A 32 13.89 0.87 -11.86
CA THR A 32 13.57 -0.32 -11.04
C THR A 32 12.95 0.09 -9.71
N LEU A 33 13.49 1.12 -9.04
CA LEU A 33 12.94 1.66 -7.79
C LEU A 33 11.56 2.28 -7.98
N PHE A 34 11.33 2.92 -9.11
CA PHE A 34 10.03 3.51 -9.45
C PHE A 34 8.96 2.44 -9.68
N VAL A 35 9.31 1.34 -10.34
CA VAL A 35 8.41 0.19 -10.55
C VAL A 35 8.10 -0.49 -9.22
N LEU A 36 9.12 -0.73 -8.38
CA LEU A 36 8.93 -1.29 -7.03
C LEU A 36 8.06 -0.38 -6.16
N GLY A 37 8.30 0.93 -6.18
CA GLY A 37 7.49 1.92 -5.50
C GLY A 37 6.03 1.89 -5.98
N SER A 38 5.80 1.75 -7.29
CA SER A 38 4.44 1.67 -7.85
C SER A 38 3.69 0.42 -7.39
N ILE A 39 4.34 -0.74 -7.38
CA ILE A 39 3.76 -1.99 -6.86
C ILE A 39 3.44 -1.84 -5.36
N GLN A 40 4.36 -1.27 -4.58
CA GLN A 40 4.17 -1.03 -3.15
C GLN A 40 2.99 -0.08 -2.87
N LEU A 41 2.77 0.91 -3.75
CA LEU A 41 1.65 1.84 -3.68
C LEU A 41 0.31 1.12 -3.90
N LEU A 42 0.25 0.09 -4.75
CA LEU A 42 -0.93 -0.77 -4.94
C LEU A 42 -1.18 -1.73 -3.76
N ILE A 43 -0.16 -2.14 -3.02
CA ILE A 43 -0.34 -3.04 -1.86
C ILE A 43 -1.23 -2.38 -0.79
N ARG A 44 -1.11 -1.08 -0.56
CA ARG A 44 -1.91 -0.32 0.43
C ARG A 44 -3.43 -0.37 0.21
N PRO A 45 -3.98 0.05 -0.95
CA PRO A 45 -5.39 -0.06 -1.22
C PRO A 45 -5.82 -1.53 -1.24
N THR A 46 -4.99 -2.45 -1.71
CA THR A 46 -5.32 -3.88 -1.74
C THR A 46 -5.54 -4.45 -0.34
N ILE A 47 -4.61 -4.23 0.61
CA ILE A 47 -4.77 -4.72 1.99
C ILE A 47 -5.96 -4.03 2.67
N ARG A 48 -6.12 -2.71 2.51
CA ARG A 48 -7.25 -1.97 3.08
C ARG A 48 -8.58 -2.46 2.51
N LEU A 49 -8.63 -2.75 1.22
CA LEU A 49 -9.82 -3.22 0.52
C LEU A 49 -10.19 -4.64 0.96
N VAL A 50 -9.22 -5.55 1.08
CA VAL A 50 -9.43 -6.89 1.65
C VAL A 50 -9.94 -6.81 3.08
N HIS A 51 -9.33 -5.96 3.92
CA HIS A 51 -9.76 -5.78 5.31
C HIS A 51 -11.18 -5.22 5.40
N TYR A 52 -11.49 -4.22 4.56
CA TYR A 52 -12.83 -3.62 4.51
C TYR A 52 -13.89 -4.61 4.00
N PHE A 53 -13.53 -5.46 3.02
CA PHE A 53 -14.40 -6.52 2.50
C PHE A 53 -14.67 -7.60 3.56
N HIS A 54 -13.64 -7.98 4.33
CA HIS A 54 -13.78 -8.95 5.42
C HIS A 54 -14.65 -8.40 6.55
N MET A 55 -14.44 -7.15 6.97
CA MET A 55 -15.25 -6.52 8.02
C MET A 55 -16.70 -6.34 7.61
N ARG A 56 -16.97 -5.95 6.35
CA ARG A 56 -18.35 -5.79 5.85
C ARG A 56 -19.15 -7.11 5.93
N LYS A 57 -18.48 -8.26 5.90
CA LYS A 57 -19.13 -9.58 6.06
C LYS A 57 -19.51 -9.90 7.52
N GLU A 58 -18.80 -9.36 8.51
CA GLU A 58 -19.12 -9.59 9.92
C GLU A 58 -20.23 -8.68 10.45
N TYR A 59 -20.29 -7.42 10.00
CA TYR A 59 -21.33 -6.48 10.45
C TYR A 59 -22.75 -6.90 10.05
N GLY A 60 -22.92 -7.59 8.91
CA GLY A 60 -24.23 -8.10 8.49
C GLY A 60 -24.76 -9.23 9.39
N LYS A 61 -23.87 -10.02 10.01
CA LYS A 61 -24.27 -11.14 10.88
C LYS A 61 -24.61 -10.72 12.31
N GLN A 62 -24.17 -9.55 12.76
CA GLN A 62 -24.50 -9.05 14.10
C GLN A 62 -25.86 -8.34 14.17
N TYR A 63 -26.26 -7.61 13.12
CA TYR A 63 -27.54 -6.89 13.11
C TYR A 63 -28.77 -7.82 13.25
N GLU A 64 -28.71 -9.00 12.62
CA GLU A 64 -29.80 -9.98 12.64
C GLU A 64 -29.94 -10.69 13.99
N LYS A 65 -28.84 -10.83 14.76
CA LYS A 65 -28.86 -11.48 16.08
C LYS A 65 -29.37 -10.59 17.21
N THR A 66 -29.29 -9.28 17.07
CA THR A 66 -29.66 -8.33 18.14
C THR A 66 -31.11 -7.83 18.03
N HIS A 67 -31.73 -7.90 16.84
CA HIS A 67 -33.11 -7.42 16.62
C HIS A 67 -34.10 -8.53 16.23
N GLY A 68 -33.65 -9.79 16.18
CA GLY A 68 -34.46 -10.96 15.83
C GLY A 68 -34.89 -11.84 17.00
N SER A 69 -34.82 -11.36 18.25
CA SER A 69 -35.27 -12.06 19.45
C SER A 69 -36.35 -11.30 20.20
#